data_AF-A0A940PII2-F1
#
_entry.id   AF-A0A940PII2-F1
#
_cell.length_a   1.000
_cell.length_b   1.000
_cell.length_c   1.000
_cell.angle_alpha   90.00
_cell.angle_beta   90.00
_cell.angle_gamma   90.00
#
_symmetry.space_group_name_H-M   'P 1'
#
loop_
_entity.id
_entity.type
_entity.pdbx_description
1 polymer ?
#
loop_
_entity_poly.entity_id
_entity_poly.type
_entity_poly.pdbx_seq_one_letter_code
_entity_poly.pdbx_strand_id
1 'polypeptide(L)'
;MFLSSSAPPSGFMWFIMFWVFVLLFFMSVGGYFMFRKFLKVLPMGNDGKSKLDWQNHYVESSRHLWTEESKAFLEILVEPVPTPFRDIARHSIAAQIGQVALEDKATEVTQDHCIKGYILATPKRDYKSLTSFLDKKQIDYTAYKHLLQ
;
A
#
# COMPACT_ATOMS: atom_id res chain seq x y z
N MET A 1 50.77 46.80 8.89
CA MET A 1 50.80 45.36 9.21
C MET A 1 50.08 44.64 8.09
N PHE A 2 50.82 44.13 7.10
CA PHE A 2 50.22 43.42 5.96
C PHE A 2 49.94 41.99 6.40
N LEU A 3 48.68 41.60 6.44
CA LEU A 3 48.25 40.21 6.62
C LEU A 3 48.58 39.45 5.33
N SER A 4 49.72 38.75 5.31
CA SER A 4 49.98 37.75 4.27
C SER A 4 48.95 36.64 4.42
N SER A 5 47.96 36.58 3.53
CA SER A 5 47.12 35.40 3.40
C SER A 5 47.98 34.28 2.81
N SER A 6 48.46 33.38 3.65
CA SER A 6 49.06 32.13 3.16
C SER A 6 47.98 31.36 2.40
N ALA A 7 48.21 31.13 1.10
CA ALA A 7 47.34 30.26 0.33
C ALA A 7 47.28 28.88 1.00
N PRO A 8 46.10 28.23 1.04
CA PRO A 8 45.97 26.92 1.65
C PRO A 8 46.95 25.94 0.98
N PRO A 9 47.55 25.00 1.74
CA PRO A 9 48.46 24.01 1.19
C PRO A 9 47.84 23.29 0.00
N SER A 10 48.58 23.12 -1.10
CA SER A 10 48.05 22.55 -2.34
C SER A 10 47.41 21.17 -2.14
N GLY A 11 47.92 20.36 -1.20
CA GLY A 11 47.32 19.08 -0.82
C GLY A 11 45.95 19.22 -0.13
N PHE A 12 45.75 20.26 0.67
CA PHE A 12 44.45 20.55 1.28
C PHE A 12 43.42 21.00 0.24
N MET A 13 43.85 21.76 -0.77
CA MET A 13 42.97 22.16 -1.88
C MET A 13 42.53 20.95 -2.73
N TRP A 14 43.43 20.00 -3.04
CA TRP A 14 43.08 18.74 -3.71
C TRP A 14 42.14 17.86 -2.88
N PHE A 15 42.36 17.78 -1.56
CA PHE A 15 41.46 17.08 -0.64
C PHE A 15 40.04 17.65 -0.68
N ILE A 16 39.90 18.98 -0.63
CA ILE A 16 38.58 19.63 -0.74
C ILE A 16 37.93 19.33 -2.10
N MET A 17 38.66 19.48 -3.21
CA MET A 17 38.11 19.22 -4.54
C MET A 17 37.61 17.77 -4.68
N PHE A 18 38.38 16.80 -4.18
CA PHE A 18 37.95 15.40 -4.14
C PHE A 18 36.61 15.24 -3.41
N TRP A 19 36.48 15.82 -2.22
CA TRP A 19 35.24 15.72 -1.43
C TRP A 19 34.04 16.43 -2.07
N VAL A 20 34.25 17.53 -2.80
CA VAL A 20 33.17 18.17 -3.56
C VAL A 20 32.57 17.22 -4.59
N PHE A 21 33.40 16.53 -5.37
CA PHE A 21 32.91 15.56 -6.37
C PHE A 21 32.27 14.34 -5.71
N VAL A 22 32.83 13.85 -4.60
CA VAL A 22 32.26 12.72 -3.83
C VAL A 22 30.86 13.07 -3.31
N LEU A 23 30.70 14.24 -2.67
CA LEU A 23 29.41 14.67 -2.14
C LEU A 23 28.39 14.94 -3.26
N LEU A 24 28.81 15.55 -4.36
CA LEU A 24 27.97 15.76 -5.54
C LEU A 24 27.48 14.42 -6.10
N PHE A 25 28.37 13.44 -6.24
CA PHE A 25 28.02 12.09 -6.70
C PHE A 25 27.02 11.41 -5.76
N PHE A 26 27.27 11.39 -4.46
CA PHE A 26 26.34 10.80 -3.49
C PHE A 26 24.97 11.49 -3.49
N MET A 27 24.94 12.82 -3.59
CA MET A 27 23.70 13.58 -3.70
C MET A 27 22.94 13.26 -4.99
N SER A 28 23.62 13.19 -6.14
CA SER A 28 23.02 12.83 -7.42
C SER A 28 22.49 11.39 -7.42
N VAL A 29 23.24 10.44 -6.89
CA VAL A 29 22.82 9.04 -6.79
C VAL A 29 21.64 8.90 -5.83
N GLY A 30 21.73 9.47 -4.63
CA GLY A 30 20.62 9.47 -3.66
C GLY A 30 19.35 10.12 -4.22
N GLY A 31 19.51 11.27 -4.88
CA GLY A 31 18.45 11.98 -5.60
C GLY A 31 17.82 11.12 -6.69
N TYR A 32 18.61 10.44 -7.53
CA TYR A 32 18.12 9.55 -8.58
C TYR A 32 17.25 8.42 -8.04
N PHE A 33 17.68 7.75 -6.96
CA PHE A 33 16.90 6.68 -6.32
C PHE A 33 15.58 7.19 -5.73
N MET A 34 15.63 8.32 -5.01
CA MET A 34 14.43 8.94 -4.44
C MET A 34 13.48 9.41 -5.54
N PHE A 35 14.01 10.01 -6.61
CA PHE A 35 13.22 10.48 -7.75
C PHE A 35 12.53 9.33 -8.49
N ARG A 36 13.25 8.21 -8.72
CA ARG A 36 12.64 6.99 -9.31
C ARG A 36 11.52 6.43 -8.44
N LYS A 37 11.70 6.42 -7.12
CA LYS A 37 10.67 5.98 -6.17
C LYS A 37 9.49 6.95 -6.16
N PHE A 38 9.76 8.25 -6.22
CA PHE A 38 8.76 9.31 -6.26
C PHE A 38 7.90 9.27 -7.53
N LEU A 39 8.51 9.07 -8.71
CA LEU A 39 7.79 8.90 -9.97
C LEU A 39 6.77 7.74 -9.91
N LYS A 40 7.06 6.67 -9.16
CA LYS A 40 6.10 5.56 -8.97
C LYS A 40 4.94 5.89 -8.02
N VAL A 41 5.05 6.95 -7.23
CA VAL A 41 4.05 7.37 -6.23
C VAL A 41 3.21 8.54 -6.76
N LEU A 42 3.68 9.27 -7.79
CA LEU A 42 2.83 10.19 -8.52
C LEU A 42 1.61 9.44 -9.05
N PRO A 43 0.40 10.04 -9.01
CA PRO A 43 -0.80 9.45 -9.59
C PRO A 43 -0.60 9.34 -11.11
N MET A 44 -0.06 8.22 -11.56
CA MET A 44 0.13 7.89 -12.96
C MET A 44 -1.11 7.14 -13.43
N GLY A 45 -2.03 7.86 -14.07
CA GLY A 45 -3.20 7.31 -14.77
C GLY A 45 -4.09 8.42 -15.33
N ASN A 46 -4.76 8.16 -16.46
CA ASN A 46 -5.58 9.10 -17.24
C ASN A 46 -6.69 9.83 -16.45
N ASP A 47 -7.03 9.37 -15.23
CA ASP A 47 -8.18 9.84 -14.45
C ASP A 47 -7.78 10.67 -13.22
N GLY A 48 -6.48 10.85 -12.93
CA GLY A 48 -5.97 11.72 -11.85
C GLY A 48 -6.24 11.27 -10.41
N LYS A 49 -6.98 10.17 -10.19
CA LYS A 49 -7.31 9.65 -8.85
C LYS A 49 -6.23 8.72 -8.29
N SER A 50 -5.90 8.88 -7.01
CA SER A 50 -5.01 7.98 -6.29
C SER A 50 -5.69 6.65 -5.93
N LYS A 51 -4.90 5.64 -5.53
CA LYS A 51 -5.45 4.38 -4.99
C LYS A 51 -6.38 4.62 -3.80
N LEU A 52 -6.05 5.60 -2.95
CA LEU A 52 -6.87 5.94 -1.79
C LEU A 52 -8.21 6.56 -2.20
N ASP A 53 -8.21 7.42 -3.22
CA ASP A 53 -9.45 8.04 -3.72
C ASP A 53 -10.42 6.99 -4.28
N TRP A 54 -9.88 5.98 -4.98
CA TRP A 54 -10.68 4.85 -5.43
C TRP A 54 -11.22 4.00 -4.27
N GLN A 55 -10.41 3.77 -3.23
CA GLN A 55 -10.89 3.07 -2.04
C GLN A 55 -12.05 3.82 -1.37
N ASN A 56 -11.89 5.13 -1.15
CA ASN A 56 -12.93 5.97 -0.59
C ASN A 56 -14.21 5.90 -1.44
N HIS A 57 -14.06 6.00 -2.76
CA HIS A 57 -15.19 5.92 -3.69
C HIS A 57 -15.98 4.61 -3.54
N TYR A 58 -15.31 3.46 -3.47
CA TYR A 58 -15.99 2.17 -3.31
C TYR A 58 -16.61 1.99 -1.92
N VAL A 59 -15.97 2.49 -0.86
CA VAL A 59 -16.54 2.46 0.50
C VAL A 59 -17.81 3.29 0.56
N GLU A 60 -17.79 4.52 0.03
CA GLU A 60 -18.96 5.40 0.02
C GLU A 60 -20.08 4.85 -0.86
N SER A 61 -19.73 4.39 -2.07
CA SER A 61 -20.71 3.89 -3.03
C SER A 61 -21.37 2.60 -2.57
N SER A 62 -20.64 1.72 -1.87
CA SER A 62 -21.18 0.46 -1.35
C SER A 62 -21.86 0.59 0.01
N ARG A 63 -21.77 1.73 0.70
CA ARG A 63 -22.22 1.91 2.10
C ARG A 63 -23.64 1.41 2.38
N HIS A 64 -24.54 1.57 1.42
CA HIS A 64 -25.94 1.17 1.52
C HIS A 64 -26.17 -0.35 1.40
N LEU A 65 -25.19 -1.09 0.88
CA LEU A 65 -25.23 -2.55 0.72
C LEU A 65 -24.82 -3.30 1.99
N TRP A 66 -24.18 -2.62 2.95
CA TRP A 66 -23.61 -3.26 4.14
C TRP A 66 -24.68 -3.56 5.19
N THR A 67 -24.89 -4.85 5.44
CA THR A 67 -25.70 -5.36 6.54
C THR A 67 -24.88 -5.45 7.82
N GLU A 68 -25.53 -5.53 9.00
CA GLU A 68 -24.82 -5.72 10.27
C GLU A 68 -24.02 -7.02 10.30
N GLU A 69 -24.51 -8.08 9.66
CA GLU A 69 -23.79 -9.35 9.53
C GLU A 69 -22.50 -9.20 8.72
N SER A 70 -22.55 -8.51 7.57
CA SER A 70 -21.36 -8.27 6.74
C SER A 70 -20.30 -7.42 7.45
N LYS A 71 -20.73 -6.42 8.24
CA LYS A 71 -19.83 -5.60 9.07
C LYS A 71 -19.19 -6.44 10.18
N ALA A 72 -19.97 -7.28 10.86
CA ALA A 72 -19.44 -8.18 11.88
C ALA A 72 -18.42 -9.17 11.27
N PHE A 73 -18.70 -9.68 10.08
CA PHE A 73 -17.78 -10.58 9.38
C PHE A 73 -16.50 -9.87 8.94
N LEU A 74 -16.57 -8.61 8.50
CA LEU A 74 -15.39 -7.79 8.22
C LEU A 74 -14.46 -7.68 9.44
N GLU A 75 -15.01 -7.46 10.64
CA GLU A 75 -14.21 -7.38 11.86
C GLU A 75 -13.47 -8.70 12.14
N ILE A 76 -14.10 -9.85 11.85
CA ILE A 76 -13.43 -11.16 11.94
C ILE A 76 -12.28 -11.24 10.94
N LEU A 77 -12.50 -10.86 9.68
CA LEU A 77 -11.47 -10.92 8.63
C LEU A 77 -10.24 -10.03 8.90
N VAL A 78 -10.43 -8.99 9.70
CA VAL A 78 -9.40 -8.01 10.09
C VAL A 78 -8.67 -8.40 11.38
N GLU A 79 -9.18 -9.35 12.15
CA GLU A 79 -8.57 -9.89 13.38
C GLU A 79 -7.08 -10.27 13.26
N PRO A 80 -6.60 -10.99 12.21
CA PRO A 80 -5.21 -11.41 12.12
C PRO A 80 -4.23 -10.25 11.87
N VAL A 81 -4.73 -9.04 11.57
CA VAL A 81 -3.91 -7.86 11.32
C VAL A 81 -3.44 -7.26 12.65
N PRO A 82 -2.14 -6.92 12.79
CA PRO A 82 -1.64 -6.22 13.99
C PRO A 82 -2.34 -4.88 14.21
N THR A 83 -2.60 -4.54 15.48
CA THR A 83 -3.37 -3.35 15.88
C THR A 83 -2.94 -2.05 15.18
N PRO A 84 -1.64 -1.72 15.02
CA PRO A 84 -1.24 -0.46 14.36
C PRO A 84 -1.67 -0.34 12.89
N PHE A 85 -1.97 -1.46 12.22
CA PHE A 85 -2.33 -1.50 10.80
C PHE A 85 -3.80 -1.86 10.58
N ARG A 86 -4.54 -2.14 11.66
CA ARG A 86 -5.87 -2.73 11.58
C ARG A 86 -6.86 -1.81 10.87
N ASP A 87 -6.84 -0.52 11.16
CA ASP A 87 -7.77 0.44 10.55
C ASP A 87 -7.51 0.64 9.05
N ILE A 88 -6.23 0.69 8.66
CA ILE A 88 -5.83 0.80 7.26
C ILE A 88 -6.24 -0.46 6.49
N ALA A 89 -6.01 -1.64 7.08
CA ALA A 89 -6.41 -2.90 6.48
C ALA A 89 -7.93 -3.02 6.36
N ARG A 90 -8.68 -2.64 7.41
CA ARG A 90 -10.14 -2.63 7.42
C ARG A 90 -10.69 -1.77 6.28
N HIS A 91 -10.15 -0.57 6.12
CA HIS A 91 -10.55 0.33 5.04
C HIS A 91 -10.26 -0.27 3.66
N SER A 92 -9.06 -0.82 3.46
CA SER A 92 -8.69 -1.43 2.18
C SER A 92 -9.50 -2.68 1.85
N ILE A 93 -9.84 -3.51 2.84
CA ILE A 93 -10.66 -4.71 2.66
C ILE A 93 -12.11 -4.30 2.38
N ALA A 94 -12.66 -3.36 3.16
CA ALA A 94 -14.01 -2.85 2.93
C ALA A 94 -14.18 -2.23 1.53
N ALA A 95 -13.19 -1.46 1.06
CA ALA A 95 -13.19 -0.93 -0.29
C ALA A 95 -13.25 -2.04 -1.34
N GLN A 96 -12.46 -3.11 -1.17
CA GLN A 96 -12.44 -4.23 -2.11
C GLN A 96 -13.74 -5.04 -2.09
N ILE A 97 -14.30 -5.28 -0.92
CA ILE A 97 -15.61 -5.95 -0.76
C ILE A 97 -16.70 -5.11 -1.43
N GLY A 98 -16.70 -3.80 -1.18
CA GLY A 98 -17.63 -2.86 -1.79
C GLY A 98 -17.51 -2.83 -3.32
N GLN A 99 -16.29 -2.84 -3.84
CA GLN A 99 -16.04 -2.95 -5.28
C GLN A 99 -16.64 -4.24 -5.86
N VAL A 100 -16.36 -5.39 -5.24
CA VAL A 100 -16.88 -6.70 -5.69
C VAL A 100 -18.40 -6.74 -5.67
N ALA A 101 -19.04 -6.23 -4.60
CA ALA A 101 -20.49 -6.18 -4.50
C ALA A 101 -21.15 -5.27 -5.55
N LEU A 102 -20.52 -4.13 -5.85
CA LEU A 102 -20.98 -3.21 -6.89
C LEU A 102 -20.81 -3.78 -8.30
N GLU A 103 -19.70 -4.45 -8.57
CA GLU A 103 -19.42 -5.14 -9.84
C GLU A 103 -20.41 -6.29 -10.09
N ASP A 104 -20.71 -7.07 -9.04
CA ASP A 104 -21.68 -8.16 -9.07
C ASP A 104 -23.15 -7.64 -9.06
N LYS A 105 -23.36 -6.30 -8.98
CA LYS A 105 -24.66 -5.61 -8.88
C LYS A 105 -25.55 -6.18 -7.76
N ALA A 106 -24.92 -6.57 -6.65
CA ALA A 106 -25.61 -7.15 -5.52
C ALA A 106 -26.49 -6.09 -4.82
N THR A 107 -27.63 -6.52 -4.29
CA THR A 107 -28.50 -5.67 -3.45
C THR A 107 -27.96 -5.53 -2.03
N GLU A 108 -27.11 -6.46 -1.59
CA GLU A 108 -26.49 -6.48 -0.26
C GLU A 108 -25.15 -7.19 -0.28
N VAL A 109 -24.27 -6.84 0.66
CA VAL A 109 -22.97 -7.51 0.84
C VAL A 109 -23.19 -8.85 1.53
N THR A 110 -23.03 -9.94 0.78
CA THR A 110 -23.06 -11.30 1.33
C THR A 110 -21.68 -11.77 1.78
N GLN A 111 -21.64 -12.87 2.54
CA GLN A 111 -20.40 -13.50 2.98
C GLN A 111 -19.45 -13.84 1.84
N ASP A 112 -19.98 -14.24 0.67
CA ASP A 112 -19.20 -14.53 -0.53
C ASP A 112 -18.46 -13.30 -1.06
N HIS A 113 -19.13 -12.14 -1.10
CA HIS A 113 -18.48 -10.88 -1.47
C HIS A 113 -17.38 -10.52 -0.47
N CYS A 114 -17.61 -10.77 0.82
CA CYS A 114 -16.60 -10.55 1.85
C CYS A 114 -15.35 -11.42 1.66
N ILE A 115 -15.53 -12.72 1.40
CA ILE A 115 -14.41 -13.65 1.17
C ILE A 115 -13.64 -13.29 -0.10
N LYS A 116 -14.36 -13.08 -1.22
CA LYS A 116 -13.77 -12.68 -2.50
C LYS A 116 -13.01 -11.36 -2.38
N GLY A 117 -13.62 -10.35 -1.74
CA GLY A 117 -12.99 -9.05 -1.49
C GLY A 117 -11.76 -9.15 -0.58
N TYR A 118 -11.80 -9.98 0.46
CA TYR A 118 -10.66 -10.21 1.35
C TYR A 118 -9.46 -10.85 0.65
N ILE A 119 -9.70 -11.85 -0.20
CA ILE A 119 -8.65 -12.50 -1.00
C ILE A 119 -8.02 -11.49 -1.98
N LEU A 120 -8.84 -10.70 -2.67
CA LEU A 120 -8.37 -9.70 -3.63
C LEU A 120 -7.63 -8.53 -2.97
N ALA A 121 -8.03 -8.14 -1.75
CA ALA A 121 -7.36 -7.09 -0.98
C ALA A 121 -5.99 -7.53 -0.44
N THR A 122 -5.76 -8.85 -0.33
CA THR A 122 -4.55 -9.42 0.28
C THR A 122 -3.42 -9.52 -0.75
N PRO A 123 -2.22 -9.01 -0.45
CA PRO A 123 -1.05 -9.18 -1.31
C PRO A 123 -0.65 -10.66 -1.46
N LYS A 124 -0.20 -11.09 -2.64
CA LYS A 124 0.21 -12.48 -2.92
C LYS A 124 1.19 -13.08 -1.92
N ARG A 125 2.13 -12.26 -1.43
CA ARG A 125 3.12 -12.68 -0.41
C ARG A 125 2.49 -13.13 0.91
N ASP A 126 1.27 -12.68 1.20
CA ASP A 126 0.58 -12.88 2.47
C ASP A 126 -0.52 -13.98 2.37
N TYR A 127 -0.66 -14.63 1.21
CA TYR A 127 -1.67 -15.70 1.00
C TYR A 127 -1.56 -16.86 1.96
N LYS A 128 -0.35 -17.26 2.38
CA LYS A 128 -0.16 -18.31 3.38
C LYS A 128 -0.82 -17.98 4.72
N SER A 129 -0.71 -16.72 5.15
CA SER A 129 -1.33 -16.25 6.40
C SER A 129 -2.84 -16.15 6.25
N LEU A 130 -3.32 -15.69 5.09
CA LEU A 130 -4.74 -15.64 4.78
C LEU A 130 -5.39 -17.04 4.81
N THR A 131 -4.82 -18.02 4.10
CA THR A 131 -5.42 -19.37 4.04
C THR A 131 -5.39 -20.03 5.41
N SER A 132 -4.27 -19.90 6.14
CA SER A 132 -4.17 -20.42 7.50
C SER A 132 -5.19 -19.80 8.45
N PHE A 133 -5.53 -18.51 8.28
CA PHE A 133 -6.56 -17.85 9.07
C PHE A 133 -7.97 -18.36 8.71
N LEU A 134 -8.29 -18.45 7.41
CA LEU A 134 -9.57 -18.95 6.93
C LEU A 134 -9.80 -20.41 7.35
N ASP A 135 -8.79 -21.26 7.23
CA ASP A 135 -8.82 -22.66 7.68
C ASP A 135 -9.08 -22.75 9.19
N LYS A 136 -8.41 -21.90 9.99
CA LYS A 136 -8.61 -21.85 11.46
C LYS A 136 -10.02 -21.42 11.85
N LYS A 137 -10.62 -20.51 11.08
CA LYS A 137 -12.00 -20.04 11.29
C LYS A 137 -13.05 -20.93 10.61
N GLN A 138 -12.63 -22.03 9.96
CA GLN A 138 -13.49 -22.93 9.19
C GLN A 138 -14.34 -22.22 8.12
N ILE A 139 -13.76 -21.19 7.50
CA ILE A 139 -14.41 -20.45 6.41
C ILE A 139 -14.06 -21.15 5.10
N ASP A 140 -15.06 -21.62 4.35
CA ASP A 140 -14.82 -22.23 3.03
C ASP A 140 -14.51 -21.16 1.98
N TYR A 141 -13.35 -21.29 1.32
CA TYR A 141 -12.91 -20.44 0.23
C TYR A 141 -12.62 -21.25 -1.04
N THR A 142 -13.12 -22.49 -1.12
CA THR A 142 -12.83 -23.41 -2.23
C THR A 142 -13.18 -22.82 -3.59
N ALA A 143 -14.30 -22.11 -3.69
CA ALA A 143 -14.72 -21.40 -4.91
C ALA A 143 -13.69 -20.36 -5.39
N TYR A 144 -12.91 -19.79 -4.47
CA TYR A 144 -11.96 -18.71 -4.73
C TYR A 144 -10.50 -19.15 -4.76
N LYS A 145 -10.21 -20.46 -4.66
CA LYS A 145 -8.83 -20.98 -4.76
C LYS A 145 -8.11 -20.57 -6.04
N HIS A 146 -8.85 -20.36 -7.13
CA HIS A 146 -8.30 -19.88 -8.40
C HIS A 146 -7.70 -18.47 -8.31
N LEU A 147 -8.11 -17.65 -7.34
CA LEU A 147 -7.59 -16.31 -7.10
C LEU A 147 -6.26 -16.31 -6.31
N LEU A 148 -5.90 -17.44 -5.68
CA LEU A 148 -4.71 -17.58 -4.83
C LEU A 148 -3.44 -18.01 -5.61
N GLN A 149 -3.28 -17.55 -6.86
CA GLN A 149 -2.15 -17.88 -7.75
C GLN A 149 -1.05 -16.81 -7.77
#